data_AF-A0A933VF52-F1
#
_entry.id   AF-A0A933VF52-F1
#
_cell.length_a   1.000
_cell.length_b   1.000
_cell.length_c   1.000
_cell.angle_alpha   90.00
_cell.angle_beta   90.00
_cell.angle_gamma   90.00
#
_symmetry.space_group_name_H-M   'P 1'
#
loop_
_entity.id
_entity.type
_entity.pdbx_description
1 polymer ?
#
loop_
_entity_poly.entity_id
_entity_poly.type
_entity_poly.pdbx_seq_one_letter_code
_entity_poly.pdbx_strand_id
1 'polypeptide(L)'
;GGQQLTADKIYDISQAREIFARRVVIEVDAERAGNGFVQSLAETLRPFREGKCPVWIRYRNQAARAQLQLGKDWNVRPVDELIHRLHELAGAGQVVVEYR
;
A
#
# COMPACT_ATOMS: atom_id res chain seq x y z
N GLY A 1 23.52 3.26 11.69
CA GLY A 1 22.14 3.75 11.63
C GLY A 1 21.30 2.84 10.76
N GLY A 2 20.95 1.66 11.28
CA GLY A 2 20.22 0.64 10.54
C GLY A 2 18.72 0.93 10.58
N GLN A 3 18.09 1.04 9.41
CA GLN A 3 16.64 1.10 9.32
C GLN A 3 16.11 -0.32 9.42
N GLN A 4 15.56 -0.67 10.58
CA GLN A 4 14.80 -1.90 10.77
C GLN A 4 13.46 -1.70 10.06
N LEU A 5 13.32 -2.33 8.90
CA LEU A 5 12.04 -2.45 8.22
C LEU A 5 11.32 -3.66 8.82
N THR A 6 10.42 -3.40 9.75
CA THR A 6 9.58 -4.43 10.37
C THR A 6 8.50 -4.87 9.37
N ALA A 7 8.88 -5.66 8.38
CA ALA A 7 7.96 -6.38 7.51
C ALA A 7 7.70 -7.77 8.08
N ASP A 8 7.23 -7.82 9.33
CA ASP A 8 6.96 -9.06 10.06
C ASP A 8 5.57 -8.92 10.68
N LYS A 9 4.74 -9.96 10.56
CA LYS A 9 3.34 -10.08 11.04
C LYS A 9 2.23 -9.62 10.12
N ILE A 10 2.05 -10.20 8.93
CA ILE A 10 0.73 -10.03 8.29
C ILE A 10 0.27 -11.16 7.35
N TYR A 11 0.50 -12.42 7.72
CA TYR A 11 -0.14 -13.54 7.03
C TYR A 11 -1.26 -14.23 7.84
N ASP A 12 -1.49 -13.84 9.11
CA ASP A 12 -2.35 -14.62 10.02
C ASP A 12 -3.71 -13.98 10.43
N ILE A 13 -4.08 -12.79 9.94
CA ILE A 13 -5.22 -12.04 10.49
C ILE A 13 -6.17 -11.47 9.41
N SER A 14 -6.80 -12.32 8.61
CA SER A 14 -7.83 -11.88 7.64
C SER A 14 -9.05 -11.23 8.33
N GLN A 15 -9.45 -11.67 9.53
CA GLN A 15 -10.60 -11.06 10.23
C GLN A 15 -10.32 -9.71 10.90
N ALA A 16 -9.12 -9.46 11.43
CA ALA A 16 -8.82 -8.15 12.04
C ALA A 16 -8.38 -7.11 10.99
N ARG A 17 -8.07 -7.52 9.75
CA ARG A 17 -7.80 -6.58 8.64
C ARG A 17 -8.98 -5.67 8.35
N GLU A 18 -10.18 -6.21 8.25
CA GLU A 18 -11.38 -5.41 7.96
C GLU A 18 -11.72 -4.43 9.10
N ILE A 19 -11.42 -4.80 10.34
CA ILE A 19 -11.84 -4.07 11.54
C ILE A 19 -10.77 -3.09 12.04
N PHE A 20 -9.49 -3.41 11.88
CA PHE A 20 -8.37 -2.67 12.48
C PHE A 20 -7.44 -1.99 11.46
N ALA A 21 -7.56 -2.28 10.17
CA ALA A 21 -6.73 -1.61 9.17
C ALA A 21 -7.07 -0.10 9.16
N ARG A 22 -6.06 0.71 9.43
CA ARG A 22 -6.19 2.17 9.49
C ARG A 22 -5.72 2.85 8.21
N ARG A 23 -4.71 2.29 7.56
CA ARG A 23 -4.16 2.79 6.30
C ARG A 23 -3.37 1.71 5.58
N VAL A 24 -3.37 1.80 4.26
CA VAL A 24 -2.50 1.00 3.39
C VAL A 24 -1.37 1.90 2.94
N VAL A 25 -0.13 1.48 3.13
CA VAL A 25 1.08 2.18 2.71
C VAL A 25 1.78 1.33 1.66
N ILE A 26 2.07 1.94 0.51
CA ILE A 26 2.70 1.28 -0.62
C ILE A 26 4.05 1.95 -0.83
N GLU A 27 5.12 1.19 -0.67
CA GLU A 27 6.48 1.63 -0.94
C GLU A 27 6.77 1.50 -2.43
N VAL A 28 7.26 2.60 -3.02
CA VAL A 28 7.53 2.68 -4.46
C VAL A 28 8.88 3.35 -4.68
N ASP A 29 9.77 2.66 -5.38
CA ASP A 29 11.05 3.21 -5.80
C ASP A 29 10.92 4.06 -7.08
N ALA A 30 11.83 5.02 -7.23
CA ALA A 30 11.95 5.88 -8.42
C ALA A 30 11.87 5.15 -9.76
N GLU A 31 12.57 4.02 -9.87
CA GLU A 31 12.65 3.22 -11.09
C GLU A 31 11.31 2.57 -11.44
N ARG A 32 10.48 2.27 -10.44
CA ARG A 32 9.15 1.66 -10.62
C ARG A 32 8.07 2.70 -10.86
N ALA A 33 8.15 3.85 -10.16
CA ALA A 33 7.20 4.94 -10.34
C ALA A 33 7.17 5.48 -11.79
N GLY A 34 8.33 5.51 -12.47
CA GLY A 34 8.44 5.95 -13.85
C GLY A 34 7.86 5.00 -14.90
N ASN A 35 7.71 3.71 -14.58
CA ASN A 35 7.36 2.66 -15.55
C ASN A 35 5.86 2.32 -15.59
N GLY A 36 4.99 3.24 -15.17
CA GLY A 36 3.54 3.02 -15.20
C GLY A 36 2.96 2.30 -13.99
N PHE A 37 3.77 2.03 -12.95
CA PHE A 37 3.29 1.45 -11.68
C PHE A 37 2.09 2.22 -11.10
N VAL A 38 2.12 3.55 -11.16
CA VAL A 38 1.02 4.40 -10.66
C VAL A 38 -0.28 4.16 -11.43
N GLN A 39 -0.21 3.91 -12.74
CA GLN A 39 -1.39 3.60 -13.56
C GLN A 39 -1.95 2.23 -13.20
N SER A 40 -1.10 1.19 -13.14
CA SER A 40 -1.54 -0.14 -12.74
C SER A 40 -2.06 -0.18 -11.30
N LEU A 41 -1.49 0.62 -10.41
CA LEU A 41 -1.97 0.80 -9.04
C LEU A 41 -3.36 1.41 -9.04
N ALA A 42 -3.55 2.49 -9.80
CA ALA A 42 -4.87 3.11 -9.97
C ALA A 42 -5.90 2.10 -10.49
N GLU A 43 -5.56 1.29 -11.48
CA GLU A 43 -6.43 0.24 -12.01
C GLU A 43 -6.76 -0.86 -11.00
N THR A 44 -5.77 -1.22 -10.17
CA THR A 44 -5.94 -2.21 -9.11
C THR A 44 -6.83 -1.67 -7.99
N LEU A 45 -6.70 -0.40 -7.63
CA LEU A 45 -7.50 0.25 -6.58
C LEU A 45 -8.94 0.55 -7.05
N ARG A 46 -9.14 0.85 -8.34
CA ARG A 46 -10.44 1.23 -8.93
C ARG A 46 -11.65 0.37 -8.47
N PRO A 47 -11.60 -0.97 -8.50
CA PRO A 47 -12.71 -1.82 -8.08
C PRO A 47 -12.91 -1.89 -6.56
N PHE A 48 -11.91 -1.51 -5.76
CA PHE A 48 -11.97 -1.53 -4.30
C PHE A 48 -12.15 -0.14 -3.69
N ARG A 49 -12.38 0.89 -4.52
CA ARG A 49 -12.74 2.26 -4.09
C ARG A 49 -14.03 2.23 -3.27
N GLU A 50 -14.34 3.33 -2.59
CA GLU A 50 -15.49 3.46 -1.67
C GLU A 50 -15.31 2.68 -0.35
N GLY A 51 -14.07 2.57 0.11
CA GLY A 51 -13.77 2.11 1.45
C GLY A 51 -13.48 3.25 2.42
N LYS A 52 -13.15 2.87 3.65
CA LYS A 52 -12.80 3.81 4.74
C LYS A 52 -11.29 3.94 4.95
N CYS A 53 -10.48 3.11 4.28
CA CYS A 53 -9.04 3.08 4.49
C CYS A 53 -8.32 3.99 3.51
N PRO A 54 -7.64 5.04 3.98
CA PRO A 54 -6.78 5.86 3.14
C PRO A 54 -5.56 5.08 2.67
N VAL A 55 -5.18 5.33 1.41
CA VAL A 55 -4.00 4.75 0.78
C VAL A 55 -2.90 5.80 0.72
N TRP A 56 -1.68 5.39 1.05
CA TRP A 56 -0.48 6.22 1.07
C TRP A 56 0.57 5.61 0.17
N ILE A 57 1.23 6.46 -0.61
CA ILE A 57 2.37 6.10 -1.43
C ILE A 57 3.62 6.66 -0.76
N ARG A 58 4.51 5.77 -0.33
CA ARG A 58 5.81 6.12 0.18
C ARG A 58 6.82 5.97 -0.94
N TYR A 59 7.13 7.10 -1.55
CA TYR A 59 8.09 7.18 -2.63
C TYR A 59 9.52 7.32 -2.10
N ARG A 60 10.45 6.52 -2.60
CA ARG A 60 11.87 6.63 -2.29
C ARG A 60 12.70 6.75 -3.57
N ASN A 61 13.62 7.71 -3.58
CA ASN A 61 14.67 7.78 -4.58
C ASN A 61 16.06 7.89 -3.91
N GLN A 62 17.11 7.98 -4.71
CA GLN A 62 18.49 8.09 -4.19
C GLN A 62 18.74 9.38 -3.39
N ALA A 63 17.93 10.42 -3.58
CA ALA A 63 18.13 11.75 -3.00
C ALA A 63 17.15 12.10 -1.87
N ALA A 64 15.99 11.45 -1.79
CA ALA A 64 14.86 11.87 -0.97
C ALA A 64 13.83 10.75 -0.74
N ARG A 65 12.99 10.97 0.28
CA ARG A 65 11.81 10.17 0.58
C ARG A 65 10.61 11.10 0.63
N ALA A 66 9.55 10.74 -0.05
CA ALA A 66 8.29 11.45 -0.02
C ALA A 66 7.18 10.49 0.42
N GLN A 67 6.21 11.02 1.14
CA GLN A 67 5.02 10.29 1.53
C GLN A 67 3.82 11.08 1.03
N LEU A 68 3.07 10.47 0.11
CA LEU A 68 1.93 11.08 -0.54
C LEU A 68 0.68 10.32 -0.09
N GLN A 69 -0.25 11.04 0.53
CA GLN A 69 -1.58 10.50 0.78
C GLN A 69 -2.39 10.62 -0.51
N LEU A 70 -3.01 9.52 -0.96
CA LEU A 70 -3.97 9.59 -2.05
C LEU A 70 -5.24 10.31 -1.60
N GLY A 71 -5.91 10.98 -2.54
CA GLY A 71 -7.16 11.70 -2.28
C GLY A 71 -8.23 10.78 -1.68
N LYS A 72 -9.25 11.36 -1.04
CA LYS A 72 -10.33 10.60 -0.39
C LYS A 72 -11.06 9.65 -1.34
N ASP A 73 -11.11 9.99 -2.64
CA ASP A 73 -11.68 9.17 -3.71
C ASP A 73 -10.91 7.85 -3.96
N TRP A 74 -9.69 7.74 -3.43
CA TRP A 74 -8.85 6.55 -3.47
C TRP A 74 -8.87 5.78 -2.15
N ASN A 75 -9.79 6.10 -1.24
CA ASN A 75 -9.99 5.28 -0.06
C ASN A 75 -10.54 3.92 -0.49
N VAL A 76 -9.93 2.86 0.02
CA VAL A 76 -10.23 1.49 -0.38
C VAL A 76 -10.71 0.64 0.79
N ARG A 77 -11.32 -0.49 0.47
CA ARG A 77 -11.62 -1.54 1.45
C ARG A 77 -10.41 -2.49 1.52
N PRO A 78 -9.75 -2.62 2.67
CA PRO A 78 -8.56 -3.45 2.83
C PRO A 78 -8.95 -4.93 2.94
N VAL A 79 -9.54 -5.47 1.87
CA VAL A 79 -9.87 -6.89 1.72
C VAL A 79 -8.63 -7.66 1.28
N ASP A 80 -8.55 -8.95 1.63
CA ASP A 80 -7.40 -9.79 1.31
C ASP A 80 -7.07 -9.80 -0.19
N GLU A 81 -8.08 -9.80 -1.06
CA GLU A 81 -7.91 -9.75 -2.52
C GLU A 81 -7.14 -8.49 -2.96
N LEU A 82 -7.51 -7.32 -2.44
CA LEU A 82 -6.84 -6.07 -2.78
C LEU A 82 -5.37 -6.13 -2.36
N ILE A 83 -5.10 -6.59 -1.13
CA ILE A 83 -3.75 -6.65 -0.60
C ILE A 83 -2.92 -7.63 -1.42
N HIS A 84 -3.47 -8.79 -1.78
CA HIS A 84 -2.82 -9.75 -2.64
C HIS A 84 -2.45 -9.13 -3.99
N ARG A 85 -3.38 -8.45 -4.66
CA ARG A 85 -3.10 -7.75 -5.93
C ARG A 85 -2.05 -6.64 -5.80
N LEU A 86 -2.08 -5.90 -4.69
CA LEU A 86 -1.07 -4.87 -4.42
C LEU A 86 0.32 -5.47 -4.21
N HIS A 87 0.41 -6.63 -3.54
CA HIS A 87 1.67 -7.36 -3.37
C HIS A 87 2.18 -7.92 -4.71
N GLU A 88 1.30 -8.43 -5.57
CA GLU A 88 1.66 -8.87 -6.92
C GLU A 88 2.18 -7.70 -7.76
N LEU A 89 1.54 -6.52 -7.65
CA LEU A 89 1.91 -5.34 -8.41
C LEU A 89 3.20 -4.67 -7.91
N ALA A 90 3.31 -4.44 -6.59
CA ALA A 90 4.43 -3.72 -5.98
C ALA A 90 5.60 -4.65 -5.62
N GLY A 91 5.39 -5.96 -5.62
CA GLY A 91 6.34 -6.94 -5.11
C GLY A 91 6.13 -7.23 -3.63
N ALA A 92 6.39 -8.49 -3.26
CA ALA A 92 6.27 -8.94 -1.88
C ALA A 92 7.13 -8.07 -0.93
N GLY A 93 6.50 -7.51 0.09
CA GLY A 93 7.16 -6.67 1.10
C GLY A 93 7.16 -5.16 0.81
N GLN A 94 6.61 -4.72 -0.32
CA GLN A 94 6.45 -3.29 -0.63
C GLN A 94 5.08 -2.73 -0.24
N VAL A 95 4.19 -3.56 0.31
CA VAL A 95 2.86 -3.14 0.77
C VAL A 95 2.77 -3.41 2.26
N VAL A 96 2.47 -2.37 3.01
CA VAL A 96 2.34 -2.40 4.46
C VAL A 96 0.93 -1.96 4.82
N VAL A 97 0.22 -2.79 5.57
CA VAL A 97 -1.07 -2.42 6.13
C VAL A 97 -0.87 -2.13 7.60
N GLU A 98 -1.14 -0.90 8.02
CA GLU A 98 -1.01 -0.52 9.41
C GLU A 98 -2.33 -0.72 10.15
N TYR A 99 -2.26 -1.51 11.21
CA TYR A 99 -3.35 -1.78 12.15
C TYR A 99 -3.23 -0.91 13.40
N ARG A 100 -4.32 -0.82 14.16
CA ARG A 100 -4.32 -0.23 15.51
C ARG A 100 -4.21 -1.30 16.57
#